data_AF-F3ZCT2-F1
#
_entry.id   AF-F3ZCT2-F1
#
_cell.length_a   1.000
_cell.length_b   1.000
_cell.length_c   1.000
_cell.angle_alpha   90.00
_cell.angle_beta   90.00
_cell.angle_gamma   90.00
#
_symmetry.space_group_name_H-M   'P 1'
#
loop_
_entity.id
_entity.type
_entity.pdbx_description
1 polymer ?
#
loop_
_entity_poly.entity_id
_entity_poly.type
_entity_poly.pdbx_seq_one_letter_code
_entity_poly.pdbx_strand_id
1 'polypeptide(L)'
;MDLAYRREDEAAVVAALAADGFAETEDQRPVRHVMTAPDGRAADLHPLAFAADGSAWQESFEPGRPFPYPADCFVEGTIAEAAVPCLSAAQQVFFHTGYEPRPHDVADMERLRRAFGVRTPY
;
A
#
# COMPACT_ATOMS: atom_id res chain seq x y z
N MET A 1 7.83 -2.07 4.00
CA MET A 1 7.32 -2.09 2.62
C MET A 1 5.83 -2.28 2.71
N ASP A 2 5.07 -1.44 2.04
CA ASP A 2 3.61 -1.51 2.03
C ASP A 2 3.14 -2.30 0.82
N LEU A 3 2.34 -3.34 1.04
CA LEU A 3 1.77 -4.18 -0.01
C LEU A 3 0.25 -4.20 0.14
N ALA A 4 -0.43 -3.78 -0.92
CA ALA A 4 -1.86 -3.99 -1.04
C ALA A 4 -2.13 -5.30 -1.79
N TYR A 5 -3.11 -6.07 -1.33
CA TYR A 5 -3.45 -7.36 -1.91
C TYR A 5 -4.96 -7.59 -1.89
N ARG A 6 -5.47 -8.47 -2.76
CA ARG A 6 -6.87 -8.89 -2.73
C ARG A 6 -7.14 -9.68 -1.46
N ARG A 7 -8.12 -9.29 -0.66
CA ARG A 7 -8.40 -9.94 0.64
C ARG A 7 -8.62 -11.46 0.53
N GLU A 8 -9.13 -11.95 -0.60
CA GLU A 8 -9.29 -13.38 -0.88
C GLU A 8 -7.98 -14.15 -1.02
N ASP A 9 -6.87 -13.45 -1.32
CA ASP A 9 -5.53 -14.02 -1.52
C ASP A 9 -4.66 -14.00 -0.25
N GLU A 10 -5.21 -13.59 0.92
CA GLU A 10 -4.47 -13.43 2.18
C GLU A 10 -3.61 -14.65 2.52
N ALA A 11 -4.20 -15.85 2.45
CA ALA A 11 -3.50 -17.08 2.78
C ALA A 11 -2.28 -17.32 1.87
N ALA A 12 -2.38 -16.97 0.59
CA ALA A 12 -1.27 -17.13 -0.36
C ALA A 12 -0.17 -16.10 -0.10
N VAL A 13 -0.53 -14.84 0.19
CA VAL A 13 0.42 -13.76 0.52
C VAL A 13 1.19 -14.09 1.81
N VAL A 14 0.47 -14.49 2.87
CA VAL A 14 1.08 -14.87 4.14
C VAL A 14 2.00 -16.07 3.98
N ALA A 15 1.57 -17.11 3.24
CA ALA A 15 2.40 -18.28 2.99
C ALA A 15 3.68 -17.93 2.22
N ALA A 16 3.61 -17.05 1.22
CA ALA A 16 4.77 -16.62 0.45
C ALA A 16 5.80 -15.88 1.31
N LEU A 17 5.34 -14.97 2.18
CA LEU A 17 6.22 -14.24 3.11
C LEU A 17 6.78 -15.16 4.20
N ALA A 18 5.96 -16.07 4.74
CA ALA A 18 6.42 -17.05 5.72
C ALA A 18 7.50 -17.98 5.15
N ALA A 19 7.41 -18.34 3.87
CA ALA A 19 8.45 -19.11 3.20
C ALA A 19 9.79 -18.36 3.08
N ASP A 20 9.77 -17.01 3.09
CA ASP A 20 10.97 -16.15 3.15
C ASP A 20 11.37 -15.78 4.60
N GLY A 21 10.76 -16.43 5.59
CA GLY A 21 11.11 -16.28 7.01
C GLY A 21 10.42 -15.13 7.73
N PHE A 22 9.45 -14.46 7.12
CA PHE A 22 8.64 -13.46 7.81
C PHE A 22 7.64 -14.12 8.76
N ALA A 23 7.39 -13.51 9.92
CA ALA A 23 6.35 -13.91 10.86
C ALA A 23 5.41 -12.74 11.14
N GLU A 24 4.13 -13.02 11.39
CA GLU A 24 3.18 -11.98 11.81
C GLU A 24 3.59 -11.38 13.15
N THR A 25 3.66 -10.06 13.20
CA THR A 25 4.08 -9.29 14.39
C THR A 25 3.04 -8.28 14.85
N GLU A 26 2.10 -7.90 13.98
CA GLU A 26 0.97 -7.04 14.31
C GLU A 26 -0.24 -7.48 13.50
N ASP A 27 -1.40 -7.63 14.15
CA ASP A 27 -2.66 -7.95 13.48
C ASP A 27 -3.73 -6.90 13.82
N GLN A 28 -4.17 -6.19 12.79
CA GLN A 28 -5.22 -5.17 12.84
C GLN A 28 -6.23 -5.39 11.71
N ARG A 29 -6.40 -6.65 11.27
CA ARG A 29 -7.36 -6.97 10.22
C ARG A 29 -8.79 -6.57 10.63
N PRO A 30 -9.62 -6.12 9.67
CA PRO A 30 -9.39 -6.09 8.23
C PRO A 30 -8.60 -4.86 7.70
N VAL A 31 -8.12 -3.96 8.56
CA VAL A 31 -7.47 -2.71 8.14
C VAL A 31 -6.08 -2.96 7.57
N ARG A 32 -5.25 -3.70 8.33
CA ARG A 32 -3.88 -4.08 7.96
C ARG A 32 -3.33 -5.16 8.88
N HIS A 33 -2.21 -5.75 8.51
CA HIS A 33 -1.37 -6.53 9.43
C HIS A 33 0.10 -6.42 9.00
N VAL A 34 1.03 -6.70 9.91
CA VAL A 34 2.47 -6.58 9.63
C VAL A 34 3.13 -7.94 9.82
N MET A 35 3.95 -8.32 8.85
CA MET A 35 4.89 -9.44 8.98
C MET A 35 6.33 -8.92 8.99
N THR A 36 7.15 -9.43 9.89
CA THR A 36 8.55 -9.00 10.06
C THR A 36 9.48 -10.20 9.98
N ALA A 37 10.60 -10.03 9.26
CA ALA A 37 11.67 -11.02 9.15
C ALA A 37 12.68 -10.87 10.30
N PRO A 38 13.48 -11.91 10.62
CA PRO A 38 14.47 -11.85 11.71
C PRO A 38 15.53 -10.76 11.56
N ASP A 39 15.78 -10.30 10.34
CA ASP A 39 16.72 -9.21 10.02
C ASP A 39 16.11 -7.80 10.16
N GLY A 40 14.84 -7.72 10.58
CA GLY A 40 14.12 -6.46 10.81
C GLY A 40 13.41 -5.90 9.58
N ARG A 41 13.48 -6.54 8.40
CA ARG A 41 12.61 -6.17 7.27
C ARG A 41 11.16 -6.38 7.65
N ALA A 42 10.30 -5.42 7.35
CA ALA A 42 8.86 -5.50 7.62
C ALA A 42 8.03 -5.27 6.35
N ALA A 43 6.99 -6.10 6.19
CA ALA A 43 5.94 -5.95 5.19
C ALA A 43 4.63 -5.55 5.90
N ASP A 44 4.13 -4.35 5.58
CA ASP A 44 2.84 -3.83 6.00
C ASP A 44 1.82 -4.24 4.93
N LEU A 45 0.82 -5.02 5.31
CA LEU A 45 -0.06 -5.73 4.41
C LEU A 45 -1.46 -5.15 4.52
N HIS A 46 -1.99 -4.69 3.39
CA HIS A 46 -3.25 -3.97 3.27
C HIS A 46 -4.26 -4.79 2.45
N PRO A 47 -5.24 -5.45 3.11
CA PRO A 47 -6.26 -6.22 2.41
C PRO A 47 -7.24 -5.28 1.68
N LEU A 48 -7.49 -5.55 0.40
CA LEU A 48 -8.41 -4.80 -0.46
C LEU A 48 -9.61 -5.66 -0.85
N ALA A 49 -10.80 -5.07 -0.80
CA ALA A 49 -12.02 -5.63 -1.37
C ALA A 49 -12.26 -5.00 -2.76
N PHE A 50 -12.11 -5.77 -3.83
CA PHE A 50 -12.33 -5.29 -5.20
C PHE A 50 -13.81 -5.36 -5.60
N ALA A 51 -14.25 -4.36 -6.36
CA ALA A 51 -15.53 -4.32 -7.05
C ALA A 51 -15.38 -4.83 -8.50
N ALA A 52 -16.51 -5.09 -9.16
CA ALA A 52 -16.54 -5.62 -10.53
C ALA A 52 -15.99 -4.63 -11.58
N ASP A 53 -15.96 -3.34 -11.28
CA ASP A 53 -15.42 -2.29 -12.16
C ASP A 53 -13.89 -2.11 -12.02
N GLY A 54 -13.25 -2.91 -11.16
CA GLY A 54 -11.81 -2.85 -10.90
C GLY A 54 -11.40 -1.86 -9.82
N SER A 55 -12.34 -1.05 -9.28
CA SER A 55 -12.08 -0.27 -8.07
C SER A 55 -11.97 -1.17 -6.85
N ALA A 56 -11.39 -0.66 -5.76
CA ALA A 56 -11.31 -1.39 -4.50
C ALA A 56 -11.47 -0.46 -3.29
N TRP A 57 -11.67 -1.09 -2.14
CA TRP A 57 -11.76 -0.43 -0.85
C TRP A 57 -10.89 -1.16 0.16
N GLN A 58 -10.20 -0.40 1.02
CA GLN A 58 -9.55 -0.91 2.21
C GLN A 58 -10.34 -0.45 3.43
N GLU A 59 -10.58 -1.34 4.39
CA GLU A 59 -11.16 -0.94 5.66
C GLU A 59 -10.25 0.06 6.38
N SER A 60 -10.84 0.99 7.13
CA SER A 60 -10.08 1.93 7.96
C SER A 60 -10.40 1.69 9.45
N PHE A 61 -9.64 2.34 10.32
CA PHE A 61 -9.94 2.34 11.75
C PHE A 61 -11.20 3.15 12.11
N GLU A 62 -11.76 3.91 11.16
CA GLU A 62 -13.03 4.59 11.32
C GLU A 62 -14.17 3.80 10.66
N PRO A 63 -15.08 3.19 11.43
CA PRO A 63 -16.15 2.36 10.88
C PRO A 63 -16.99 3.11 9.85
N GLY A 64 -17.19 2.47 8.68
CA GLY A 64 -17.99 3.04 7.59
C GLY A 64 -17.26 4.10 6.76
N ARG A 65 -15.95 4.29 6.96
CA ARG A 65 -15.12 5.19 6.14
C ARG A 65 -13.92 4.46 5.53
N PRO A 66 -14.14 3.51 4.60
CA PRO A 66 -13.04 2.83 3.95
C PRO A 66 -12.21 3.79 3.09
N PHE A 67 -10.94 3.45 2.86
CA PHE A 67 -10.09 4.15 1.92
C PHE A 67 -10.41 3.71 0.48
N PRO A 68 -10.68 4.65 -0.44
CA PRO A 68 -11.00 4.32 -1.83
C PRO A 68 -9.74 4.09 -2.67
N TYR A 69 -9.82 3.10 -3.56
CA TYR A 69 -8.85 2.80 -4.60
C TYR A 69 -9.57 2.79 -5.95
N PRO A 70 -9.60 3.91 -6.68
CA PRO A 70 -10.15 3.95 -8.04
C PRO A 70 -9.49 2.93 -8.96
N ALA A 71 -10.20 2.40 -9.96
CA ALA A 71 -9.67 1.37 -10.85
C ALA A 71 -8.39 1.81 -11.60
N ASP A 72 -8.30 3.09 -11.96
CA ASP A 72 -7.15 3.69 -12.63
C ASP A 72 -5.97 3.99 -11.70
N CYS A 73 -6.12 3.73 -10.39
CA CYS A 73 -5.03 3.87 -9.43
C CYS A 73 -4.07 2.68 -9.46
N PHE A 74 -4.49 1.53 -9.99
CA PHE A 74 -3.64 0.35 -10.17
C PHE A 74 -2.90 0.46 -11.50
N VAL A 75 -1.60 0.74 -11.42
CA VAL A 75 -0.72 0.94 -12.57
C VAL A 75 0.49 0.00 -12.48
N GLU A 76 1.42 0.12 -13.41
CA GLU A 76 2.65 -0.65 -13.43
C GLU A 76 3.87 0.28 -13.34
N GLY A 77 4.86 -0.13 -12.57
CA GLY A 77 6.16 0.52 -12.46
C GLY A 77 7.29 -0.48 -12.70
N THR A 78 8.53 -0.06 -12.46
CA THR A 78 9.70 -0.93 -12.60
C THR A 78 10.61 -0.77 -11.40
N ILE A 79 11.00 -1.89 -10.79
CA ILE A 79 12.04 -1.95 -9.76
C ILE A 79 13.22 -2.72 -10.35
N ALA A 80 14.37 -2.06 -10.45
CA ALA A 80 15.50 -2.51 -11.26
C ALA A 80 15.06 -2.78 -12.72
N GLU A 81 14.89 -4.04 -13.11
CA GLU A 81 14.44 -4.46 -14.44
C GLU A 81 13.11 -5.22 -14.40
N ALA A 82 12.51 -5.38 -13.21
CA ALA A 82 11.26 -6.10 -13.03
C ALA A 82 10.07 -5.14 -13.06
N ALA A 83 9.11 -5.42 -13.94
CA ALA A 83 7.80 -4.80 -13.92
C ALA A 83 7.05 -5.20 -12.64
N VAL A 84 6.46 -4.22 -11.95
CA VAL A 84 5.72 -4.42 -10.70
C VAL A 84 4.39 -3.67 -10.71
N PRO A 85 3.27 -4.32 -10.33
CA PRO A 85 2.03 -3.61 -10.05
C PRO A 85 2.24 -2.65 -8.87
N CYS A 86 1.76 -1.41 -9.01
CA CYS A 86 1.87 -0.40 -7.95
C CYS A 86 0.73 0.61 -8.02
N LEU A 87 0.64 1.44 -6.98
CA LEU A 87 -0.31 2.54 -6.95
C LEU A 87 0.21 3.73 -7.76
N SER A 88 -0.70 4.41 -8.44
CA SER A 88 -0.41 5.60 -9.23
C SER A 88 0.14 6.74 -8.36
N ALA A 89 0.88 7.66 -8.97
CA ALA A 89 1.39 8.84 -8.27
C ALA A 89 0.25 9.67 -7.64
N ALA A 90 -0.91 9.74 -8.28
CA ALA A 90 -2.08 10.43 -7.74
C ALA A 90 -2.60 9.77 -6.46
N GLN A 91 -2.64 8.43 -6.40
CA GLN A 91 -3.07 7.70 -5.21
C GLN A 91 -2.05 7.81 -4.08
N GLN A 92 -0.75 7.77 -4.40
CA GLN A 92 0.31 8.02 -3.42
C GLN A 92 0.15 9.41 -2.77
N VAL A 93 -0.13 10.44 -3.57
CA VAL A 93 -0.41 11.79 -3.05
C VAL A 93 -1.67 11.81 -2.18
N PHE A 94 -2.74 11.15 -2.61
CA PHE A 94 -4.00 11.09 -1.84
C PHE A 94 -3.78 10.47 -0.44
N PHE A 95 -3.00 9.40 -0.34
CA PHE A 95 -2.67 8.78 0.95
C PHE A 95 -1.71 9.58 1.82
N HIS A 96 -1.09 10.63 1.29
CA HIS A 96 -0.31 11.61 2.06
C HIS A 96 -1.14 12.82 2.51
N THR A 97 -2.47 12.68 2.51
CA THR A 97 -3.40 13.68 3.07
C THR A 97 -3.93 13.23 4.42
N GLY A 98 -4.12 14.17 5.35
CA GLY A 98 -4.81 13.92 6.62
C GLY A 98 -3.92 13.55 7.82
N TYR A 99 -2.59 13.61 7.70
CA TYR A 99 -1.67 13.50 8.84
C TYR A 99 -0.50 14.49 8.72
N GLU A 100 0.18 14.76 9.84
CA GLU A 100 1.36 15.63 9.88
C GLU A 100 2.55 14.91 9.21
N PRO A 101 3.11 15.44 8.11
CA PRO A 101 4.13 14.73 7.36
C PRO A 101 5.45 14.62 8.14
N ARG A 102 6.10 13.48 8.00
CA ARG A 102 7.47 13.25 8.47
C ARG A 102 8.47 13.72 7.39
N PRO A 103 9.76 13.90 7.72
CA PRO A 103 10.74 14.38 6.75
C PRO A 103 10.86 13.53 5.47
N HIS A 104 10.65 12.21 5.55
CA HIS A 104 10.68 11.36 4.36
C HIS A 104 9.42 11.49 3.51
N ASP A 105 8.24 11.68 4.14
CA ASP A 105 6.99 11.95 3.44
C ASP A 105 7.13 13.21 2.55
N VAL A 106 7.77 14.26 3.09
CA VAL A 106 8.12 15.48 2.32
C VAL A 106 9.04 15.18 1.15
N ALA A 107 10.13 14.46 1.39
CA ALA A 107 11.10 14.11 0.35
C ALA A 107 10.48 13.25 -0.76
N ASP A 108 9.57 12.33 -0.43
CA ASP A 108 8.88 11.50 -1.40
C ASP A 108 7.86 12.30 -2.22
N MET A 109 7.14 13.24 -1.60
CA MET A 109 6.27 14.17 -2.32
C MET A 109 7.06 15.07 -3.28
N GLU A 110 8.26 15.54 -2.92
CA GLU A 110 9.14 16.27 -3.85
C GLU A 110 9.57 15.42 -5.05
N ARG A 111 9.91 14.14 -4.82
CA ARG A 111 10.28 13.20 -5.89
C ARG A 111 9.11 12.93 -6.84
N LEU A 112 7.90 12.74 -6.31
CA LEU A 112 6.70 12.55 -7.14
C LEU A 112 6.41 13.79 -8.00
N ARG A 113 6.51 14.99 -7.41
CA ARG A 113 6.39 16.27 -8.14
C ARG A 113 7.37 16.33 -9.31
N ARG A 114 8.65 16.06 -9.06
CA ARG A 114 9.70 16.13 -10.08
C ARG A 114 9.51 15.09 -11.19
N ALA A 115 9.14 13.86 -10.84
CA ALA A 115 9.05 12.75 -11.79
C ALA A 115 7.77 12.78 -12.62
N PHE A 116 6.63 13.17 -12.02
CA PHE A 116 5.31 13.00 -12.62
C PHE A 116 4.53 14.31 -12.81
N GLY A 117 5.04 15.45 -12.35
CA GLY A 117 4.37 16.74 -12.46
C GLY A 117 3.06 16.85 -11.66
N VAL A 118 2.87 15.97 -10.66
CA VAL A 118 1.68 15.98 -9.80
C VAL A 118 1.76 17.09 -8.75
N ARG A 119 0.60 17.61 -8.33
CA ARG A 119 0.53 18.51 -7.16
C ARG A 119 0.48 17.67 -5.88
N THR A 120 1.12 18.15 -4.83
CA THR A 120 1.17 17.49 -3.51
C THR A 120 0.58 18.42 -2.43
N PRO A 121 0.17 17.89 -1.28
CA PRO A 121 -0.48 18.66 -0.21
C PRO A 121 0.45 19.66 0.52
N TYR A 122 1.76 19.43 0.44
CA TYR A 122 2.86 20.25 0.97
C TYR A 122 4.04 20.08 0.01
#